data_AF-A0A523NT41-F1
#
_entry.id   AF-A0A523NT41-F1
#
_cell.length_a   1.000
_cell.length_b   1.000
_cell.length_c   1.000
_cell.angle_alpha   90.00
_cell.angle_beta   90.00
_cell.angle_gamma   90.00
#
_symmetry.space_group_name_H-M   'P 1'
#
loop_
_entity.id
_entity.type
_entity.pdbx_description
1 polymer ?
#
loop_
_entity_poly.entity_id
_entity_poly.type
_entity_poly.pdbx_seq_one_letter_code
_entity_poly.pdbx_strand_id
1 'polypeptide(L)' 'MKSYECKITINAPPAKVFTALTTAEGFRGWWTADCEVATKPGAQSTFRFGKTICVAQIRKMVR' A
#
# COMPACT_ATOMS: atom_id res chain seq x y z
N MET A 1 20.47 0.90 -12.33
CA MET A 1 19.14 0.54 -11.78
C MET A 1 18.14 0.65 -12.92
N LYS A 2 17.35 -0.39 -13.21
CA LYS A 2 16.28 -0.31 -14.22
C LYS A 2 14.98 0.03 -13.51
N SER A 3 14.26 1.03 -14.01
CA SER A 3 12.92 1.36 -13.53
C SER A 3 11.90 0.42 -14.18
N TYR A 4 10.81 0.16 -13.46
CA TYR A 4 9.63 -0.50 -13.97
C TYR A 4 8.43 0.43 -13.76
N GLU A 5 7.58 0.57 -14.77
CA GLU A 5 6.39 1.42 -14.75
C GLU A 5 5.18 0.60 -15.19
N CYS A 6 4.07 0.72 -14.46
CA CYS A 6 2.79 0.12 -14.79
C CYS A 6 1.69 1.17 -14.63
N LYS A 7 0.77 1.24 -15.60
CA LYS A 7 -0.40 2.13 -15.58
C LYS A 7 -1.67 1.31 -15.68
N ILE A 8 -2.62 1.64 -14.82
CA ILE A 8 -3.96 1.03 -14.80
C ILE A 8 -5.00 2.11 -14.53
N THR A 9 -6.12 2.05 -15.24
CA THR A 9 -7.29 2.91 -15.00
C THR A 9 -8.26 2.19 -14.08
N ILE A 10 -8.56 2.78 -12.93
CA ILE A 10 -9.54 2.26 -11.98
C ILE A 10 -10.79 3.14 -12.04
N ASN A 11 -11.93 2.56 -12.40
CA ASN A 11 -13.21 3.27 -12.42
C ASN A 11 -13.80 3.43 -11.00
N ALA A 12 -13.16 4.26 -10.18
CA ALA A 12 -13.59 4.58 -8.83
C ALA A 12 -13.17 6.00 -8.45
N PRO A 13 -13.87 6.66 -7.49
CA PRO A 13 -13.42 7.94 -6.95
C PRO A 13 -11.99 7.85 -6.40
N PRO A 14 -11.13 8.86 -6.62
CA PRO A 14 -9.75 8.86 -6.12
C PRO A 14 -9.62 8.58 -4.62
N ALA A 15 -10.56 9.11 -3.82
CA ALA A 15 -10.59 8.88 -2.38
C ALA A 15 -10.74 7.39 -2.01
N LYS A 16 -11.51 6.61 -2.77
CA LYS A 16 -11.63 5.16 -2.53
C LYS A 16 -10.33 4.42 -2.84
N VAL A 17 -9.65 4.79 -3.92
CA VAL A 17 -8.35 4.21 -4.28
C VAL A 17 -7.30 4.56 -3.22
N PHE A 18 -7.28 5.81 -2.77
CA PHE A 18 -6.37 6.24 -1.71
C PHE A 18 -6.60 5.45 -0.41
N THR A 19 -7.85 5.27 0.02
CA THR A 19 -8.18 4.44 1.19
C THR A 19 -7.71 3.00 1.01
N ALA A 20 -7.90 2.39 -0.17
CA ALA A 20 -7.43 1.03 -0.46
C ALA A 20 -5.90 0.86 -0.39
N LEU A 21 -5.14 1.97 -0.55
CA LEU A 21 -3.67 2.01 -0.53
C LEU A 21 -3.09 2.55 0.79
N THR A 22 -3.92 2.94 1.75
CA THR A 22 -3.45 3.59 3.00
C THR A 22 -4.04 3.00 4.27
N THR A 23 -4.96 2.04 4.17
CA THR A 23 -5.55 1.36 5.33
C THR A 23 -5.25 -0.14 5.31
N ALA A 24 -5.16 -0.73 6.50
CA ALA A 24 -4.99 -2.18 6.63
C ALA A 24 -6.16 -2.95 5.99
N GLU A 25 -7.40 -2.50 6.18
CA GLU A 25 -8.58 -3.08 5.52
C GLU A 25 -8.46 -3.04 3.99
N GLY A 26 -8.01 -1.91 3.44
CA GLY A 26 -7.74 -1.72 2.03
C GLY A 26 -6.77 -2.77 1.48
N PHE A 27 -5.57 -2.86 2.07
CA PHE A 27 -4.55 -3.81 1.63
C PHE A 27 -4.98 -5.27 1.78
N ARG A 28 -5.76 -5.61 2.81
CA ARG A 28 -6.32 -6.96 2.98
C ARG A 28 -7.29 -7.35 1.87
N GLY A 29 -7.95 -6.38 1.26
CA GLY A 29 -8.91 -6.62 0.17
C GLY A 29 -8.28 -6.95 -1.19
N TRP A 30 -7.01 -6.59 -1.44
CA TRP A 30 -6.42 -6.76 -2.78
C TRP A 30 -4.95 -7.19 -2.83
N TRP A 31 -4.19 -7.05 -1.72
CA TRP A 31 -2.74 -7.30 -1.71
C TRP A 31 -2.36 -8.51 -0.84
N THR A 32 -2.57 -8.42 0.48
CA THR A 32 -2.36 -9.55 1.40
C THR A 32 -3.22 -9.41 2.65
N ALA A 33 -3.75 -10.54 3.12
CA ALA A 33 -4.52 -10.61 4.35
C ALA A 33 -3.67 -10.32 5.61
N ASP A 34 -2.36 -10.60 5.56
CA ASP A 34 -1.44 -10.41 6.68
C ASP A 34 -0.60 -9.15 6.47
N CYS A 35 -1.05 -8.07 7.09
CA CYS A 35 -0.34 -6.79 7.08
C CYS A 35 -0.59 -5.93 8.32
N GLU A 36 0.43 -5.14 8.63
CA GLU A 36 0.42 -4.02 9.55
C GLU A 36 0.69 -2.75 8.75
N VAL A 37 -0.21 -1.78 8.80
CA VAL A 37 -0.15 -0.59 7.94
C VAL A 37 0.02 0.65 8.80
N ALA A 38 1.12 1.35 8.61
CA ALA A 38 1.37 2.64 9.23
C ALA A 38 0.54 3.75 8.56
N THR A 39 0.28 4.82 9.31
CA THR A 39 -0.53 5.96 8.84
C THR A 39 0.22 7.30 8.89
N LYS A 40 1.48 7.30 9.32
CA LYS A 40 2.29 8.50 9.52
C LYS A 40 3.57 8.45 8.66
N PRO A 41 3.98 9.58 8.06
CA PRO A 41 5.32 9.69 7.47
C PRO A 41 6.41 9.28 8.47
N GLY A 42 7.45 8.61 7.98
CA GLY A 42 8.54 8.05 8.78
C GLY A 42 8.27 6.64 9.32
N ALA A 43 7.00 6.24 9.46
CA ALA A 43 6.65 4.91 9.96
C ALA A 43 6.64 3.85 8.86
N GLN A 44 6.78 2.58 9.26
CA GLN A 44 6.86 1.42 8.38
C GLN A 44 5.58 0.59 8.40
N SER A 45 5.20 0.11 7.22
CA SER A 45 4.20 -0.93 7.03
C SER A 45 4.90 -2.25 6.72
N THR A 46 4.35 -3.34 7.24
CA THR A 46 4.84 -4.71 7.03
C THR A 46 3.76 -5.50 6.30
N PHE A 47 4.10 -6.09 5.16
CA PHE A 47 3.24 -6.94 4.35
C PHE A 47 3.83 -8.33 4.25
N ARG A 48 3.06 -9.38 4.53
CA ARG A 48 3.55 -10.77 4.55
C ARG A 48 2.89 -11.59 3.45
N PHE A 49 3.67 -12.43 2.79
CA PHE A 49 3.27 -13.30 1.68
C PHE A 49 3.78 -14.71 1.94
N GLY A 50 3.11 -15.44 2.85
CA GLY A 50 3.62 -16.70 3.35
C GLY A 50 4.95 -16.50 4.07
N LYS A 51 6.06 -16.94 3.47
CA LYS A 51 7.42 -16.83 4.06
C LYS A 51 8.17 -15.56 3.68
N THR A 52 7.66 -14.75 2.75
CA THR A 52 8.31 -13.50 2.32
C THR A 52 7.67 -12.29 2.98
N ILE A 53 8.49 -11.28 3.25
CA ILE A 53 8.09 -10.05 3.91
C ILE A 53 8.51 -8.86 3.04
N CYS A 54 7.59 -7.93 2.83
CA CYS A 54 7.86 -6.63 2.23
C CYS A 54 7.65 -5.53 3.28
N VAL A 55 8.68 -4.74 3.53
CA VAL A 55 8.62 -3.60 4.45
C VAL A 55 8.71 -2.31 3.63
N ALA A 56 7.71 -1.43 3.80
CA ALA A 56 7.65 -0.15 3.11
C ALA A 56 7.55 0.99 4.12
N GLN A 57 8.30 2.07 3.90
CA GLN A 57 8.24 3.27 4.74
C GLN A 57 7.48 4.39 4.04
N ILE A 58 6.58 5.04 4.75
CA ILE A 58 5.89 6.23 4.26
C ILE A 58 6.90 7.39 4.25
N ARG A 59 7.31 7.85 3.06
CA ARG A 59 8.22 9.00 2.94
C ARG A 59 7.48 10.32 3.04
N LYS A 60 6.36 10.44 2.31
CA LYS A 60 5.54 11.64 2.26
C LYS A 60 4.11 11.23 1.93
N MET A 61 3.13 11.84 2.60
CA MET A 61 1.75 11.80 2.16
C MET A 61 1.47 13.04 1.31
N VAL A 62 0.89 12.83 0.13
CA VAL A 62 0.37 13.89 -0.72
C VAL A 62 -1.15 13.77 -0.65
N ARG A 63 -1.80 14.86 -0.26
CA ARG A 63 -3.27 14.98 -0.26
C ARG A 63 -3.70 15.63 -1.55
#